data_AF-A0A1F7R1B8-F1
#
_entry.id   AF-A0A1F7R1B8-F1
#
_cell.length_a   1.000
_cell.length_b   1.000
_cell.length_c   1.000
_cell.angle_alpha   90.00
_cell.angle_beta   90.00
_cell.angle_gamma   90.00
#
_symmetry.space_group_name_H-M   'P 1'
#
loop_
_entity.id
_entity.type
_entity.pdbx_description
1 polymer ?
#
loop_
_entity_poly.entity_id
_entity_poly.type
_entity_poly.pdbx_seq_one_letter_code
_entity_poly.pdbx_strand_id
1 'polypeptide(L)' 'MTVTLDNIAQVGIFIFAVSALFLISRKNKWGFVLGLISQPFWYYTSYHHQQWGIFFLNFAYTGVWTYGFYQW' A
#
# COMPACT_ATOMS: atom_id res chain seq x y z
N MET A 1 24.11 -0.76 12.54
CA MET A 1 22.86 -1.27 11.96
C MET A 1 22.64 -0.51 10.67
N THR A 2 22.67 -1.16 9.51
CA THR A 2 22.53 -0.51 8.20
C THR A 2 21.06 -0.55 7.78
N VAL A 3 20.50 0.60 7.41
CA VAL A 3 19.15 0.68 6.84
C VAL A 3 19.14 0.02 5.47
N THR A 4 18.27 -0.96 5.27
CA THR A 4 18.08 -1.64 3.97
C THR A 4 16.86 -1.12 3.23
N LEU A 5 16.77 -1.43 1.93
CA LEU A 5 15.58 -1.16 1.13
C LEU A 5 14.34 -1.87 1.69
N ASP A 6 14.50 -3.05 2.28
CA ASP A 6 13.40 -3.77 2.93
C ASP A 6 12.88 -3.01 4.15
N ASN A 7 13.77 -2.39 4.94
CA ASN A 7 13.36 -1.55 6.05
C ASN A 7 12.54 -0.34 5.56
N ILE A 8 13.01 0.32 4.49
CA ILE A 8 12.30 1.45 3.88
C ILE A 8 10.92 1.01 3.37
N ALA A 9 10.85 -0.16 2.71
CA ALA A 9 9.59 -0.68 2.19
C ALA A 9 8.60 -1.02 3.31
N GLN A 10 9.05 -1.70 4.36
CA GLN A 10 8.19 -2.04 5.50
C GLN A 10 7.69 -0.79 6.25
N VAL A 11 8.56 0.22 6.44
CA VAL A 11 8.16 1.50 7.04
C VAL A 11 7.16 2.23 6.15
N GLY A 12 7.39 2.26 4.83
CA GLY A 12 6.47 2.84 3.85
C GLY A 12 5.10 2.15 3.89
N ILE A 13 5.08 0.81 3.84
CA ILE A 13 3.85 0.02 3.98
C ILE A 13 3.11 0.40 5.26
N PHE A 14 3.79 0.41 6.40
CA PHE A 14 3.17 0.71 7.68
C PHE A 14 2.55 2.11 7.71
N ILE A 15 3.32 3.14 7.37
CA ILE A 15 2.87 4.53 7.44
C ILE A 15 1.71 4.77 6.47
N PHE A 16 1.85 4.37 5.21
CA PHE A 16 0.85 4.68 4.19
C PHE A 16 -0.40 3.81 4.31
N ALA A 17 -0.28 2.51 4.57
CA ALA A 17 -1.45 1.64 4.66
C ALA A 17 -2.29 1.93 5.91
N VAL A 18 -1.66 2.17 7.08
CA VAL A 18 -2.41 2.52 8.29
C VAL A 18 -3.07 3.89 8.15
N SER A 19 -2.35 4.87 7.60
CA SER A 19 -2.91 6.21 7.38
C SER A 19 -4.05 6.19 6.36
N ALA A 20 -3.95 5.36 5.31
CA ALA A 20 -5.02 5.12 4.35
C ALA A 20 -6.31 4.67 5.04
N LEU A 21 -6.22 3.59 5.82
CA LEU A 21 -7.37 3.03 6.53
C LEU A 21 -7.94 4.00 7.56
N PHE A 22 -7.08 4.73 8.27
CA PHE A 22 -7.51 5.75 9.22
C PHE A 22 -8.34 6.84 8.52
N LEU A 23 -7.86 7.40 7.40
CA LEU A 23 -8.59 8.43 6.66
C LEU A 23 -9.91 7.92 6.08
N ILE A 24 -9.94 6.69 5.54
CA ILE A 24 -11.18 6.07 5.03
C ILE A 24 -12.20 5.92 6.15
N SER A 25 -11.79 5.47 7.34
CA SER A 25 -12.68 5.35 8.52
C SER A 25 -13.28 6.69 8.95
N ARG A 26 -12.60 7.81 8.64
CA ARG A 26 -13.03 9.20 8.89
C ARG A 26 -13.79 9.82 7.74
N LYS A 27 -14.24 9.02 6.77
CA LYS A 27 -14.92 9.49 5.54
C LYS A 27 -14.09 10.51 4.75
N ASN A 28 -12.78 10.27 4.63
CA ASN A 28 -11.88 11.11 3.86
C ASN A 28 -11.29 10.35 2.65
N LYS A 29 -11.60 10.81 1.44
CA LYS A 29 -11.17 10.21 0.17
C LYS A 29 -9.67 10.13 -0.03
N TRP A 30 -8.90 10.99 0.64
CA TRP A 30 -7.44 10.96 0.55
C TRP A 30 -6.84 9.66 1.11
N GLY A 31 -7.60 8.89 1.90
CA GLY A 31 -7.16 7.57 2.33
C GLY A 31 -6.93 6.60 1.16
N PHE A 32 -7.72 6.68 0.08
CA PHE A 32 -7.48 5.85 -1.11
C PHE A 32 -6.17 6.23 -1.83
N VAL A 33 -5.81 7.52 -1.84
CA VAL A 33 -4.53 7.99 -2.40
C VAL A 33 -3.36 7.45 -1.58
N LEU A 34 -3.44 7.48 -0.25
CA LEU A 34 -2.42 6.87 0.60
C LEU A 34 -2.36 5.34 0.41
N GLY A 35 -3.50 4.70 0.18
CA GLY A 35 -3.59 3.30 -0.20
C GLY A 35 -2.79 3.01 -1.46
N LEU A 36 -2.96 3.82 -2.52
CA LEU A 36 -2.18 3.73 -3.76
C LEU A 36 -0.68 3.96 -3.53
N ILE A 37 -0.31 4.96 -2.75
CA ILE A 37 1.11 5.25 -2.43
C ILE A 37 1.76 4.09 -1.66
N SER A 38 0.99 3.29 -0.91
CA SER A 38 1.52 2.09 -0.25
C SER A 38 1.86 0.96 -1.24
N GLN A 39 1.25 0.92 -2.43
CA GLN A 39 1.36 -0.21 -3.36
C GLN A 39 2.78 -0.43 -3.90
N PRO A 40 3.56 0.60 -4.31
CA PRO A 40 4.96 0.42 -4.71
C PRO A 40 5.82 -0.33 -3.68
N PHE A 41 5.63 -0.05 -2.39
CA PHE A 41 6.37 -0.72 -1.32
C PHE A 41 5.95 -2.18 -1.17
N TRP A 42 4.65 -2.45 -1.28
CA TRP A 42 4.11 -3.81 -1.30
C TRP A 42 4.62 -4.62 -2.50
N TYR A 43 4.67 -4.02 -3.69
CA TYR A 43 5.22 -4.67 -4.88
C TYR A 43 6.70 -5.00 -4.72
N TYR A 44 7.50 -4.04 -4.25
CA TYR A 44 8.92 -4.26 -3.98
C TYR A 44 9.13 -5.42 -3.00
N THR A 45 8.50 -5.35 -1.81
CA THR A 45 8.75 -6.37 -0.77
C THR A 45 8.27 -7.75 -1.20
N SER A 46 7.09 -7.85 -1.81
CA SER A 46 6.51 -9.13 -2.19
C SER A 46 7.23 -9.79 -3.37
N TYR A 47 7.69 -9.00 -4.35
CA TYR A 47 8.51 -9.51 -5.45
C TYR A 47 9.87 -9.99 -4.94
N HIS A 48 10.56 -9.16 -4.14
CA HIS A 48 11.92 -9.44 -3.68
C HIS A 48 12.00 -10.65 -2.73
N HIS A 49 10.90 -10.95 -2.03
CA HIS A 49 10.78 -12.10 -1.13
C HIS A 49 9.99 -13.26 -1.74
N GLN A 50 9.72 -13.24 -3.05
CA GLN A 50 9.00 -14.30 -3.78
C GLN A 50 7.61 -14.65 -3.20
N GLN A 51 6.95 -13.66 -2.59
CA GLN A 51 5.61 -13.79 -2.03
C GLN A 51 4.56 -13.60 -3.13
N TRP A 52 4.54 -14.51 -4.11
CA TRP A 52 3.73 -14.36 -5.34
C TRP A 52 2.24 -14.14 -5.10
N GLY A 53 1.67 -14.80 -4.10
CA GLY A 53 0.27 -14.58 -3.72
C GLY A 53 -0.01 -13.13 -3.30
N ILE A 54 0.89 -12.54 -2.48
CA ILE A 54 0.81 -11.14 -2.05
C ILE A 54 1.12 -10.21 -3.21
N PHE A 55 2.07 -10.56 -4.06
CA PHE A 55 2.43 -9.77 -5.24
C PHE A 55 1.22 -9.58 -6.16
N PHE A 56 0.53 -10.66 -6.52
CA PHE A 56 -0.68 -10.59 -7.35
C PHE A 56 -1.86 -9.93 -6.63
N LEU A 57 -2.02 -10.16 -5.32
CA LEU A 57 -3.02 -9.48 -4.49
C LEU A 57 -2.91 -7.96 -4.58
N ASN A 58 -1.69 -7.40 -4.62
CA ASN A 58 -1.50 -5.95 -4.68
C ASN A 58 -1.94 -5.33 -6.02
N PHE A 59 -2.04 -6.09 -7.12
CA PHE A 59 -2.71 -5.60 -8.32
C PHE A 59 -4.21 -5.40 -8.10
N ALA A 60 -4.86 -6.35 -7.41
CA ALA A 60 -6.25 -6.18 -7.03
C ALA A 60 -6.43 -4.99 -6.08
N TYR A 61 -5.55 -4.83 -5.09
CA TYR A 61 -5.60 -3.67 -4.17
C TYR A 61 -5.36 -2.34 -4.88
N THR A 62 -4.42 -2.27 -5.82
CA THR A 62 -4.24 -1.09 -6.68
C THR A 62 -5.53 -0.73 -7.42
N GLY A 63 -6.22 -1.74 -7.97
CA GLY A 63 -7.55 -1.56 -8.58
C GLY A 63 -8.60 -1.06 -7.58
N VAL A 64 -8.70 -1.67 -6.40
CA VAL A 64 -9.66 -1.30 -5.35
C VAL A 64 -9.40 0.11 -4.83
N TRP A 65 -8.14 0.51 -4.59
CA TRP A 65 -7.82 1.86 -4.16
C TRP A 65 -8.15 2.90 -5.23
N THR A 66 -7.82 2.61 -6.49
CA THR A 66 -8.14 3.49 -7.63
C THR A 66 -9.65 3.66 -7.77
N TYR A 67 -10.39 2.54 -7.75
CA TYR A 67 -11.84 2.55 -7.85
C TYR A 67 -12.49 3.31 -6.69
N GLY A 68 -12.03 3.06 -5.46
CA GLY A 68 -12.54 3.74 -4.28
C GLY A 68 -12.26 5.25 -4.30
N PHE A 69 -11.12 5.70 -4.83
CA PHE A 69 -10.87 7.13 -5.04
C PHE A 69 -11.80 7.74 -6.11
N TYR A 70 -12.00 7.03 -7.22
CA TYR A 70 -12.85 7.47 -8.33
C TYR A 70 -14.33 7.58 -7.93
N GLN A 71 -14.82 6.63 -7.13
CA GLN A 71 -16.24 6.53 -6.75
C GLN A 71 -16.64 7.42 -5.56
N TRP A 72 -15.67 8.04 -4.87
CA TRP A 72 -15.90 8.85 -3.67
C TRP A 72 -16.41 10.26 -3.97
#